data_AF-A0A2V8UI16-F1
#
_entry.id   AF-A0A2V8UI16-F1
#
_cell.length_a   1.000
_cell.length_b   1.000
_cell.length_c   1.000
_cell.angle_alpha   90.00
_cell.angle_beta   90.00
_cell.angle_gamma   90.00
#
_symmetry.space_group_name_H-M   'P 1'
#
loop_
_entity.id
_entity.type
_entity.pdbx_description
1 polymer ?
#
loop_
_entity_poly.entity_id
_entity_poly.type
_entity_poly.pdbx_seq_one_letter_code
_entity_poly.pdbx_strand_id
1 'polypeptide(L)' 'MENSERAEAIVAGQSRARAEGKPIGRPKAVFDRAEVIKLRQDGRSWGRIAATLGVSTGTVRRAYQTRTGAPEPCQNYPL' A
#
# COMPACT_ATOMS: atom_id res chain seq x y z
N MET A 1 -0.05 -32.52 22.73
CA MET A 1 0.36 -31.20 22.21
C MET A 1 -0.90 -30.45 21.88
N GLU A 2 -1.29 -29.54 22.76
CA GLU A 2 -2.52 -28.76 22.62
C GLU A 2 -2.32 -27.61 21.63
N ASN A 3 -3.41 -27.09 21.08
CA ASN A 3 -3.37 -26.01 20.07
C ASN A 3 -2.72 -24.72 20.61
N SER A 4 -2.75 -24.52 21.93
CA SER A 4 -2.16 -23.41 22.68
C SER A 4 -0.63 -23.37 22.58
N GLU A 5 0.04 -24.49 22.84
CA GLU A 5 1.52 -24.58 22.82
C GLU A 5 2.09 -24.23 21.43
N ARG A 6 1.36 -24.62 20.36
CA ARG A 6 1.73 -24.29 18.98
C ARG A 6 1.55 -22.81 18.67
N ALA A 7 0.46 -22.21 19.16
CA ALA A 7 0.22 -20.78 18.97
C ALA A 7 1.31 -19.94 19.62
N GLU A 8 1.72 -20.29 20.84
CA GLU A 8 2.81 -19.62 21.56
C GLU A 8 4.14 -19.71 20.80
N ALA A 9 4.48 -20.89 20.28
CA ALA A 9 5.69 -21.07 19.47
C ALA A 9 5.65 -20.24 18.16
N ILE A 10 4.48 -20.17 17.50
CA ILE A 10 4.29 -19.37 16.28
C ILE A 10 4.45 -17.87 16.56
N VAL A 11 3.87 -17.38 17.66
CA VAL A 11 3.99 -15.98 18.08
C VAL A 11 5.45 -15.64 18.41
N ALA A 12 6.13 -16.51 19.15
CA ALA A 12 7.55 -16.35 19.47
C ALA A 12 8.42 -16.32 18.19
N GLY A 13 8.16 -17.19 17.22
CA GLY A 13 8.85 -17.21 15.94
C GLY A 13 8.61 -15.95 15.10
N GLN A 14 7.36 -15.47 15.02
CA GLN A 14 7.04 -14.22 14.35
C GLN A 14 7.71 -13.01 15.03
N SER A 15 7.75 -12.98 16.36
CA SER A 15 8.40 -11.92 17.12
C SER A 15 9.90 -11.84 16.82
N ARG A 16 10.59 -12.98 16.80
CA ARG A 16 12.02 -13.07 16.43
C ARG A 16 12.27 -12.55 15.02
N ALA A 17 11.49 -13.00 14.04
CA ALA A 17 11.64 -12.55 12.65
C ALA A 17 11.35 -11.04 12.47
N ARG A 18 10.44 -10.46 13.26
CA ARG A 18 10.22 -9.00 13.29
C ARG A 18 11.42 -8.27 13.89
N ALA A 19 12.01 -8.79 14.97
CA ALA A 19 13.18 -8.19 15.63
C ALA A 19 14.44 -8.23 14.74
N GLU A 20 14.61 -9.27 13.94
CA GLU A 20 15.66 -9.38 12.91
C GLU A 20 15.44 -8.45 11.69
N GLY A 21 14.33 -7.71 11.67
CA GLY A 21 13.99 -6.82 10.56
C GLY A 21 13.57 -7.55 9.28
N LYS A 22 13.26 -8.84 9.37
CA LYS A 22 12.86 -9.64 8.21
C LYS A 22 11.45 -9.22 7.77
N PRO A 23 11.23 -8.92 6.47
CA PRO A 23 9.90 -8.56 6.00
C PRO A 23 8.99 -9.79 6.09
N ILE A 24 8.11 -9.81 7.09
CA ILE A 24 7.08 -10.84 7.24
C ILE A 24 5.84 -10.41 6.46
N GLY A 25 5.49 -11.15 5.41
CA GLY A 25 4.28 -10.93 4.61
C GLY A 25 4.54 -10.72 3.12
N ARG A 26 3.50 -10.29 2.39
CA ARG A 26 3.59 -10.03 0.95
C ARG A 26 4.51 -8.82 0.70
N PRO A 27 5.52 -8.93 -0.20
CA PRO A 27 6.37 -7.79 -0.54
C PRO A 27 5.52 -6.61 -1.05
N LYS A 28 5.87 -5.40 -0.60
CA LYS A 28 5.19 -4.19 -1.03
C LYS A 28 5.47 -3.97 -2.52
N ALA A 29 4.43 -3.66 -3.29
CA ALA A 29 4.61 -3.19 -4.66
C ALA A 29 5.50 -1.93 -4.64
N VAL A 30 6.60 -1.98 -5.39
CA VAL A 30 7.52 -0.85 -5.55
C VAL A 30 7.04 -0.02 -6.73
N PHE A 31 6.64 1.22 -6.48
CA PHE A 31 6.27 2.19 -7.50
C PHE A 31 6.57 3.59 -7.00
N ASP A 32 6.72 4.53 -7.94
CA ASP A 32 7.01 5.91 -7.60
C ASP A 32 5.75 6.61 -7.05
N ARG A 33 5.82 7.04 -5.78
CA ARG A 33 4.75 7.77 -5.11
C ARG A 33 4.72 9.25 -5.47
N ALA A 34 5.86 9.83 -5.89
CA ALA A 34 5.91 11.20 -6.37
C ALA A 34 5.19 11.32 -7.72
N GLU A 35 5.33 10.30 -8.56
CA GLU A 35 4.64 10.24 -9.85
C GLU A 35 3.12 10.21 -9.71
N VAL A 36 2.59 9.54 -8.68
CA VAL A 36 1.15 9.59 -8.34
C VAL A 36 0.67 11.02 -8.09
N ILE A 37 1.46 11.85 -7.41
CA ILE A 37 1.09 13.22 -7.07
C ILE A 37 1.10 14.09 -8.33
N LYS A 38 2.15 13.97 -9.16
CA LYS A 38 2.26 14.70 -10.42
C LYS A 38 1.08 14.38 -11.35
N LEU A 39 0.83 13.09 -11.60
CA LEU A 39 -0.27 12.67 -12.47
C LEU A 39 -1.64 13.08 -11.91
N ARG A 40 -1.79 13.19 -10.59
CA ARG A 40 -3.01 13.69 -9.97
C ARG A 40 -3.17 15.20 -10.15
N GLN A 41 -2.08 15.98 -10.04
CA GLN A 41 -2.07 17.41 -10.32
C GLN A 41 -2.38 17.71 -11.79
N ASP A 42 -1.95 16.83 -12.70
CA ASP A 42 -2.29 16.89 -14.13
C ASP A 42 -3.78 16.54 -14.43
N GLY A 43 -4.59 16.28 -13.41
CA GLY A 43 -6.02 16.00 -13.56
C GLY A 43 -6.35 14.60 -14.07
N ARG A 44 -5.40 13.65 -14.06
CA ARG A 44 -5.68 12.27 -14.50
C ARG A 44 -6.60 11.55 -13.51
N SER A 45 -7.45 10.67 -14.05
CA SER A 45 -8.30 9.79 -13.23
C SER A 45 -7.48 8.68 -12.58
N TRP A 46 -7.93 8.20 -11.42
CA TRP A 46 -7.24 7.14 -10.67
C TRP A 46 -7.01 5.87 -11.48
N GLY A 47 -7.98 5.49 -12.31
CA GLY A 47 -7.87 4.33 -13.20
C GLY A 47 -6.75 4.50 -14.21
N ARG A 48 -6.59 5.71 -14.76
CA ARG A 48 -5.53 6.02 -15.72
C ARG A 48 -4.16 6.04 -15.05
N ILE A 49 -4.06 6.62 -13.85
CA ILE A 49 -2.82 6.62 -13.05
C ILE A 49 -2.41 5.18 -12.69
N ALA A 50 -3.37 4.37 -12.26
CA ALA A 50 -3.18 2.96 -11.93
C ALA A 50 -2.67 2.15 -13.13
N ALA A 51 -3.28 2.34 -14.30
CA ALA A 51 -2.86 1.70 -15.54
C ALA A 51 -1.44 2.12 -15.94
N THR A 52 -1.12 3.41 -15.86
CA THR A 52 0.22 3.94 -16.16
C THR A 52 1.30 3.36 -15.25
N LEU A 53 0.99 3.22 -13.95
CA LEU A 53 1.95 2.74 -12.94
C LEU A 53 1.93 1.21 -12.73
N GLY A 54 1.05 0.48 -13.41
CA GLY A 54 0.93 -0.98 -13.28
C GLY A 54 0.49 -1.45 -11.88
N VAL A 55 -0.23 -0.60 -11.12
CA VAL A 55 -0.70 -0.91 -9.76
C VAL A 55 -2.20 -0.74 -9.64
N SER A 56 -2.81 -1.32 -8.59
CA SER A 56 -4.25 -1.16 -8.38
C SER A 56 -4.63 0.30 -8.05
N THR A 57 -5.85 0.71 -8.41
CA THR A 57 -6.41 2.03 -8.05
C THR A 57 -6.38 2.29 -6.54
N GLY A 58 -6.66 1.27 -5.73
CA GLY A 58 -6.56 1.35 -4.27
C GLY A 58 -5.12 1.60 -3.78
N THR A 59 -4.12 1.03 -4.45
CA THR A 59 -2.71 1.27 -4.16
C THR A 59 -2.32 2.72 -4.45
N VAL A 60 -2.74 3.26 -5.60
CA VAL A 60 -2.50 4.66 -5.98
C VAL A 60 -3.14 5.63 -4.98
N ARG A 61 -4.43 5.41 -4.65
CA ARG A 61 -5.19 6.27 -3.75
C ARG A 61 -4.61 6.28 -2.33
N ARG A 62 -4.21 5.11 -1.81
CA ARG A 62 -3.50 5.01 -0.52
C ARG A 62 -2.17 5.75 -0.55
N ALA A 63 -1.37 5.59 -1.61
CA ALA A 63 -0.09 6.28 -1.72
C ALA A 63 -0.24 7.80 -1.77
N TYR A 64 -1.27 8.30 -2.45
CA TYR A 64 -1.58 9.73 -2.47
C TYR A 64 -1.94 10.21 -1.06
N GLN A 65 -2.90 9.58 -0.40
CA GLN A 65 -3.34 9.94 0.96
C GLN A 65 -2.20 9.92 1.98
N THR A 66 -1.34 8.90 1.95
CA THR A 66 -0.17 8.81 2.83
C THR A 66 0.83 9.95 2.60
N ARG A 67 0.92 10.49 1.37
CA ARG A 67 1.86 11.55 1.03
C ARG A 67 1.30 12.96 1.27
N THR A 68 0.01 13.18 1.04
CA THR A 68 -0.61 14.52 1.14
C THR A 68 -1.31 14.77 2.47
N GLY A 69 -1.63 13.73 3.23
CA GLY A 69 -2.37 13.84 4.49
C GLY A 69 -3.83 14.30 4.34
N ALA A 70 -4.27 14.57 3.11
CA ALA A 70 -5.61 15.07 2.81
C ALA A 70 -6.52 13.93 2.34
N PRO A 71 -7.77 13.83 2.85
CA PRO A 71 -8.78 13.02 2.20
C PRO A 71 -9.15 13.68 0.87
N GLU A 72 -8.88 12.98 -0.24
CA GLU A 72 -9.19 13.49 -1.57
C GLU A 72 -10.69 13.67 -1.81
N PRO A 73 -11.11 14.79 -2.42
CA PRO A 73 -12.47 14.94 -2.92
C PRO A 73 -12.71 13.97 -4.07
N CYS A 74 -13.88 13.33 -4.03
CA CYS A 74 -14.36 12.38 -5.03
C CYS A 74 -14.60 13.10 -6.36
N GLN A 75 -13.59 13.30 -7.20
CA GLN A 75 -13.76 13.98 -8.47
C GLN A 75 -13.90 12.99 -9.62
N ASN A 76 -15.17 12.70 -9.92
CA ASN A 76 -15.59 12.35 -11.27
C ASN A 76 -15.36 13.59 -12.16
N TYR A 77 -14.24 13.63 -12.90
CA TYR A 77 -14.03 14.60 -13.97
C TYR A 77 -14.52 13.97 -15.28
N PRO A 78 -15.63 14.44 -15.87
CA PRO A 78 -15.95 14.12 -17.24
C PRO A 78 -14.91 14.79 -18.16
N LEU A 79 -14.51 14.08 -19.21
CA LEU A 79 -13.68 14.61 -20.30
C LEU A 79 -14.45 15.67 -21.09
#